data_AF-A0A2D3WEC5-F1
#
_entry.id   AF-A0A2D3WEC5-F1
#
_cell.length_a   1.000
_cell.length_b   1.000
_cell.length_c   1.000
_cell.angle_alpha   90.00
_cell.angle_beta   90.00
_cell.angle_gamma   90.00
#
_symmetry.space_group_name_H-M   'P 1'
#
loop_
_entity.id
_entity.type
_entity.pdbx_description
1 polymer ?
#
loop_
_entity_poly.entity_id
_entity_poly.type
_entity_poly.pdbx_seq_one_letter_code
_entity_poly.pdbx_strand_id
1 'polypeptide(L)'
;MNILSIQSHVVYGHVGNAAALFPMQRLGVEVWPIHTVQFSNHTGYGSWRGRVFDGQSVDELLEGLIERDVLKECDGVVSGYMGSPDLGYAIIGAVEKVKNANPKALYCCDPVIGDVGRGIFVRPGIPEFMSEHALKVADIITPNHFELEYLCKQSAATIDTLKSAVKKVQEKGPKIILVTSVQTEETPADFLDLIASFEGTFWRVRT
;
A
#
# COMPACT_ATOMS: atom_id res chain seq x y z
N MET A 1 -0.60 -12.36 15.32
CA MET A 1 0.00 -11.36 14.42
C MET A 1 -0.80 -10.09 14.56
N ASN A 2 -0.17 -8.96 14.87
CA ASN A 2 -0.80 -7.66 15.01
C ASN A 2 -0.35 -6.72 13.87
N ILE A 3 -1.29 -6.10 13.16
CA ILE A 3 -1.01 -5.22 12.03
C ILE A 3 -1.62 -3.83 12.27
N LEU A 4 -0.79 -2.80 12.20
CA LEU A 4 -1.23 -1.41 12.15
C LEU A 4 -1.64 -1.06 10.72
N SER A 5 -2.92 -0.78 10.47
CA SER A 5 -3.45 -0.47 9.14
C SER A 5 -3.81 1.01 8.99
N ILE A 6 -2.98 1.77 8.29
CA ILE A 6 -3.13 3.22 8.09
C ILE A 6 -3.68 3.50 6.69
N GLN A 7 -5.00 3.60 6.56
CA GLN A 7 -5.68 3.70 5.26
C GLN A 7 -6.98 4.53 5.34
N SER A 8 -7.57 4.83 4.19
CA SER A 8 -8.90 5.45 4.11
C SER A 8 -10.00 4.54 4.68
N HIS A 9 -11.14 5.09 5.06
CA HIS A 9 -12.32 4.33 5.49
C HIS A 9 -13.62 4.92 4.89
N VAL A 10 -14.56 4.03 4.58
CA VAL A 10 -15.91 4.39 4.10
C VAL A 10 -16.98 3.65 4.90
N VAL A 11 -18.13 4.29 5.11
CA VAL A 11 -19.29 3.69 5.78
C VAL A 11 -20.05 2.74 4.83
N TYR A 12 -20.25 3.14 3.57
CA TYR A 12 -20.92 2.36 2.54
C TYR A 12 -19.94 1.94 1.43
N GLY A 13 -19.82 0.63 1.22
CA GLY A 13 -18.90 0.02 0.25
C GLY A 13 -17.59 -0.45 0.86
N HIS A 14 -16.68 -0.93 0.01
CA HIS A 14 -15.41 -1.54 0.44
C HIS A 14 -14.22 -0.92 -0.30
N VAL A 15 -13.54 0.01 0.37
CA VAL A 15 -12.22 0.54 -0.01
C VAL A 15 -11.40 0.82 1.25
N GLY A 16 -10.07 0.87 1.13
CA GLY A 16 -9.17 1.10 2.25
C GLY A 16 -9.42 0.11 3.39
N ASN A 17 -9.48 0.61 4.62
CA ASN A 17 -9.75 -0.16 5.82
C ASN A 17 -11.10 -0.91 5.77
N ALA A 18 -12.12 -0.40 5.08
CA ALA A 18 -13.40 -1.14 4.92
C ALA A 18 -13.26 -2.38 4.01
N ALA A 19 -12.21 -2.47 3.20
CA ALA A 19 -11.85 -3.64 2.41
C ALA A 19 -10.74 -4.48 3.05
N ALA A 20 -9.86 -3.88 3.86
CA ALA A 20 -8.68 -4.55 4.42
C ALA A 20 -8.93 -5.24 5.77
N LEU A 21 -9.71 -4.61 6.68
CA LEU A 21 -9.87 -5.09 8.05
C LEU A 21 -10.50 -6.48 8.12
N PHE A 22 -11.68 -6.63 7.52
CA PHE A 22 -12.45 -7.86 7.66
C PHE A 22 -11.70 -9.07 7.09
N PRO A 23 -11.09 -9.04 5.88
CA PRO A 23 -10.31 -10.17 5.40
C PRO A 23 -9.14 -10.54 6.31
N MET A 24 -8.38 -9.55 6.81
CA MET A 24 -7.27 -9.82 7.73
C MET A 24 -7.75 -10.45 9.04
N GLN A 25 -8.78 -9.87 9.67
CA GLN A 25 -9.39 -10.42 10.89
C GLN A 25 -9.97 -11.81 10.67
N ARG A 26 -10.61 -12.04 9.52
CA ARG A 26 -11.17 -13.34 9.16
C ARG A 26 -10.10 -14.43 9.00
N LEU A 27 -8.86 -14.04 8.69
CA LEU A 27 -7.68 -14.91 8.64
C LEU A 27 -6.98 -15.08 10.00
N GLY A 28 -7.52 -14.50 11.08
CA GLY A 28 -6.97 -14.61 12.44
C GLY A 28 -5.87 -13.59 12.74
N VAL A 29 -5.80 -12.49 11.98
CA VAL A 29 -4.87 -11.38 12.20
C VAL A 29 -5.56 -10.31 13.02
N GLU A 30 -4.91 -9.83 14.09
CA GLU A 30 -5.39 -8.65 14.79
C GLU A 30 -4.96 -7.38 14.06
N VAL A 31 -5.90 -6.44 13.95
CA VAL A 31 -5.71 -5.23 13.13
C VAL A 31 -6.03 -4.00 13.96
N TRP A 32 -5.10 -3.05 14.00
CA TRP A 32 -5.25 -1.74 14.64
C TRP A 32 -5.44 -0.70 13.54
N PRO A 33 -6.68 -0.27 13.26
CA PRO A 33 -6.91 0.67 12.18
C PRO A 33 -6.64 2.11 12.60
N ILE A 34 -5.87 2.84 11.79
CA ILE A 34 -5.85 4.30 11.78
C ILE A 34 -6.49 4.75 10.47
N HIS A 35 -7.51 5.60 10.56
CA HIS A 35 -8.25 6.08 9.39
C HIS A 35 -7.70 7.42 8.91
N THR A 36 -7.31 7.50 7.65
CA THR A 36 -6.81 8.74 7.04
C THR A 36 -7.94 9.62 6.50
N VAL A 37 -9.08 9.01 6.22
CA VAL A 37 -10.36 9.67 5.96
C VAL A 37 -11.48 8.81 6.50
N GLN A 38 -12.62 9.42 6.82
CA GLN A 38 -13.87 8.72 7.08
C GLN A 38 -14.97 9.35 6.24
N PHE A 39 -15.33 8.68 5.14
CA PHE A 39 -16.34 9.14 4.19
C PHE A 39 -17.60 8.28 4.22
N SER A 40 -18.71 8.83 3.74
CA SER A 40 -19.97 8.10 3.57
C SER A 40 -19.82 6.95 2.58
N ASN A 41 -19.08 7.16 1.50
CA ASN A 41 -18.89 6.22 0.39
C ASN A 41 -17.65 6.61 -0.43
N HIS A 42 -17.24 5.73 -1.34
CA HIS A 42 -16.12 6.00 -2.27
C HIS A 42 -16.43 7.23 -3.15
N THR A 43 -15.40 8.02 -3.47
CA THR A 43 -15.53 9.28 -4.25
C THR A 43 -16.00 9.07 -5.69
N GLY A 44 -15.79 7.87 -6.24
CA GLY A 44 -16.27 7.47 -7.57
C GLY A 44 -17.79 7.45 -7.73
N TYR A 45 -18.57 7.57 -6.65
CA TYR A 45 -20.03 7.77 -6.71
C TYR A 45 -20.43 9.21 -7.06
N GLY A 46 -19.48 10.14 -7.20
CA GLY A 46 -19.71 11.54 -7.56
C GLY A 46 -20.10 12.45 -6.40
N SER A 47 -20.89 11.97 -5.42
CA SER A 47 -21.22 12.70 -4.19
C SER A 47 -20.84 11.90 -2.95
N TRP A 48 -20.32 12.58 -1.93
CA TRP A 48 -19.92 11.99 -0.66
C TRP A 48 -19.88 13.05 0.45
N ARG A 49 -19.89 12.62 1.71
CA ARG A 49 -19.69 13.45 2.91
C ARG A 49 -18.63 12.81 3.79
N GLY A 50 -17.96 13.60 4.63
CA GLY A 50 -17.08 13.05 5.65
C GLY A 50 -15.93 13.96 6.02
N ARG A 51 -14.93 13.38 6.69
CA ARG A 51 -13.76 14.09 7.21
C ARG A 51 -12.46 13.52 6.66
N VAL A 52 -11.50 14.40 6.47
CA VAL A 52 -10.09 14.05 6.21
C VAL A 52 -9.33 14.22 7.52
N PHE A 53 -8.50 13.25 7.85
CA PHE A 53 -7.58 13.30 8.98
C PHE A 53 -6.18 13.58 8.44
N ASP A 54 -5.47 14.49 9.10
CA ASP A 54 -4.11 14.89 8.72
C ASP A 54 -3.04 14.00 9.36
N GLY A 55 -1.76 14.30 9.08
CA GLY A 55 -0.65 13.57 9.69
C GLY A 55 -0.64 13.66 11.22
N GLN A 56 -1.02 14.80 11.79
CA GLN A 56 -1.09 14.98 13.26
C GLN A 56 -2.09 14.02 13.90
N SER A 57 -3.21 13.75 13.23
CA SER A 57 -4.18 12.76 13.69
C SER A 57 -3.61 11.33 13.74
N VAL A 58 -2.68 10.99 12.84
CA VAL A 58 -1.96 9.70 12.87
C VAL A 58 -0.98 9.67 14.05
N ASP A 59 -0.21 10.73 14.23
CA ASP A 59 0.75 10.85 15.33
C ASP A 59 0.05 10.78 16.70
N GLU A 60 -1.08 11.47 16.88
CA GLU A 60 -1.85 11.44 18.14
C GLU A 60 -2.27 10.00 18.53
N LEU A 61 -2.80 9.25 17.57
CA LEU A 61 -3.24 7.87 17.81
C LEU A 61 -2.06 6.93 18.05
N LEU A 62 -0.96 7.12 17.32
CA LEU A 62 0.25 6.35 17.51
C LEU A 62 0.87 6.59 18.90
N GLU A 63 0.86 7.83 19.36
CA GLU A 63 1.36 8.20 20.68
C GLU A 63 0.55 7.49 21.77
N GLY A 64 -0.76 7.37 21.62
CA GLY A 64 -1.60 6.55 22.50
C GLY A 64 -1.22 5.05 22.51
N LEU A 65 -0.77 4.50 21.38
CA LEU A 65 -0.25 3.12 21.32
C LEU A 65 1.12 2.99 21.98
N ILE A 66 1.97 4.02 21.90
CA ILE A 66 3.27 4.08 22.59
C ILE A 66 3.05 4.12 24.10
N GLU A 67 2.15 4.97 24.59
CA GLU A 67 1.81 5.08 26.01
C GLU A 67 1.24 3.77 26.58
N ARG A 68 0.59 2.97 25.73
CA ARG A 68 0.10 1.64 26.09
C ARG A 68 1.18 0.55 26.05
N ASP A 69 2.38 0.86 25.55
CA ASP A 69 3.52 -0.05 25.42
C ASP A 69 3.22 -1.30 24.56
N VAL A 70 2.41 -1.14 23.50
CA VAL A 70 2.01 -2.24 22.61
C VAL A 70 2.75 -2.27 21.27
N LEU A 71 3.54 -1.24 20.93
CA LEU A 71 4.24 -1.22 19.63
C LEU A 71 5.23 -2.37 19.45
N LYS A 72 5.81 -2.89 20.54
CA LYS A 72 6.68 -4.08 20.53
C LYS A 72 5.95 -5.36 20.09
N GLU A 73 4.62 -5.36 20.13
CA GLU A 73 3.76 -6.46 19.69
C GLU A 73 3.27 -6.27 18.24
N CYS A 74 3.56 -5.12 17.61
CA CYS A 74 3.18 -4.85 16.23
C CYS A 74 4.11 -5.61 15.27
N ASP A 75 3.55 -6.53 14.48
CA ASP A 75 4.30 -7.35 13.52
C ASP A 75 4.44 -6.67 12.16
N GLY A 76 3.64 -5.64 11.89
CA GLY A 76 3.78 -4.88 10.66
C GLY A 76 2.83 -3.71 10.52
N VAL A 77 3.15 -2.86 9.55
CA VAL A 77 2.36 -1.70 9.15
C VAL A 77 1.89 -1.92 7.71
N VAL A 78 0.63 -1.61 7.42
CA VAL A 78 0.09 -1.57 6.06
C VAL A 78 -0.43 -0.17 5.79
N SER A 79 -0.04 0.41 4.66
CA SER A 79 -0.62 1.66 4.15
C SER A 79 -1.18 1.51 2.74
N GLY A 80 -2.14 2.36 2.39
CA GLY A 80 -2.68 2.47 1.05
C GLY A 80 -2.88 3.93 0.65
N TYR A 81 -4.07 4.28 0.15
CA TYR A 81 -4.37 5.64 -0.33
C TYR A 81 -3.97 6.74 0.67
N MET A 82 -3.16 7.68 0.19
CA MET A 82 -2.71 8.86 0.93
C MET A 82 -3.35 10.13 0.35
N GLY A 83 -3.96 10.93 1.23
CA GLY A 83 -4.61 12.19 0.85
C GLY A 83 -3.65 13.36 0.58
N SER A 84 -2.41 13.30 1.09
CA SER A 84 -1.36 14.32 0.92
C SER A 84 0.04 13.73 1.19
N PRO A 85 1.12 14.36 0.70
CA PRO A 85 2.49 13.98 1.05
C PRO A 85 2.77 14.08 2.56
N ASP A 86 2.20 15.07 3.26
CA ASP A 86 2.36 15.24 4.71
C ASP A 86 1.87 14.02 5.50
N LEU A 87 0.72 13.47 5.09
CA LEU A 87 0.22 12.22 5.65
C LEU A 87 1.16 11.04 5.36
N GLY A 88 1.78 11.03 4.18
CA GLY A 88 2.81 10.05 3.84
C GLY A 88 4.02 10.12 4.78
N TYR A 89 4.50 11.31 5.12
CA TYR A 89 5.59 11.46 6.09
C TYR A 89 5.20 10.99 7.49
N ALA A 90 3.97 11.26 7.94
CA ALA A 90 3.46 10.74 9.20
C ALA A 90 3.42 9.20 9.22
N ILE A 91 3.03 8.57 8.10
CA ILE A 91 3.07 7.10 7.95
C ILE A 91 4.50 6.58 8.05
N ILE A 92 5.48 7.23 7.41
CA ILE A 92 6.91 6.84 7.53
C ILE A 92 7.36 6.96 8.98
N GLY A 93 7.03 8.05 9.68
CA GLY A 93 7.33 8.20 11.11
C GLY A 93 6.70 7.10 11.96
N ALA A 94 5.47 6.67 11.64
CA ALA A 94 4.82 5.55 12.31
C ALA A 94 5.55 4.23 12.08
N VAL A 95 5.99 3.96 10.85
CA VAL A 95 6.80 2.78 10.51
C VAL A 95 8.11 2.77 11.28
N GLU A 96 8.81 3.91 11.36
CA GLU A 96 10.05 4.03 12.13
C GLU A 96 9.84 3.75 13.62
N LYS A 97 8.82 4.36 14.24
CA LYS A 97 8.48 4.11 15.65
C LYS A 97 8.14 2.63 15.91
N VAL A 98 7.38 1.99 15.02
CA VAL A 98 7.06 0.56 15.09
C VAL A 98 8.33 -0.30 14.94
N LYS A 99 9.16 -0.06 13.94
CA LYS A 99 10.41 -0.83 13.73
C LYS A 99 11.43 -0.63 14.84
N ASN A 100 11.47 0.54 15.47
CA ASN A 100 12.30 0.78 16.66
C ASN A 100 11.83 -0.05 17.87
N ALA A 101 10.52 -0.22 18.04
CA ALA A 101 9.96 -1.05 19.11
C ALA A 101 10.04 -2.56 18.80
N ASN A 102 9.87 -2.94 17.53
CA ASN A 102 10.00 -4.31 17.03
C ASN A 102 10.79 -4.33 15.70
N PRO A 103 12.11 -4.59 15.72
CA PRO A 103 12.95 -4.63 14.52
C PRO A 103 12.58 -5.72 13.49
N LYS A 104 11.70 -6.67 13.86
CA LYS A 104 11.18 -7.69 12.95
C LYS A 104 9.92 -7.24 12.20
N ALA A 105 9.33 -6.10 12.59
CA ALA A 105 8.12 -5.61 11.96
C ALA A 105 8.36 -5.24 10.48
N LEU A 106 7.42 -5.62 9.62
CA LEU A 106 7.48 -5.32 8.19
C LEU A 106 6.54 -4.17 7.83
N TYR A 107 6.95 -3.36 6.85
CA TYR A 107 6.08 -2.35 6.23
C TYR A 107 5.67 -2.78 4.83
N CYS A 108 4.36 -2.90 4.64
CA CYS A 108 3.71 -3.13 3.34
C CYS A 108 3.07 -1.83 2.84
N CYS A 109 3.61 -1.28 1.76
CA CYS A 109 3.09 -0.07 1.12
C CYS A 109 2.34 -0.44 -0.16
N ASP A 110 1.03 -0.20 -0.19
CA ASP A 110 0.25 -0.19 -1.43
C ASP A 110 0.43 1.19 -2.11
N PRO A 111 1.18 1.28 -3.23
CA PRO A 111 1.62 2.55 -3.79
C PRO A 111 0.54 3.16 -4.69
N VAL A 112 -0.63 3.44 -4.11
CA VAL A 112 -1.80 3.95 -4.81
C VAL A 112 -1.45 5.25 -5.54
N ILE A 113 -1.33 5.17 -6.87
CA ILE A 113 -0.97 6.30 -7.76
C ILE A 113 -2.00 6.43 -8.88
N GLY A 114 -2.32 5.31 -9.53
CA GLY A 114 -3.03 5.33 -10.80
C GLY A 114 -3.42 3.94 -11.27
N ASP A 115 -4.14 3.89 -12.38
CA ASP A 115 -4.59 2.63 -12.97
C ASP A 115 -4.60 2.72 -14.49
N VAL A 116 -4.59 1.56 -15.15
CA VAL A 116 -4.72 1.43 -16.60
C VAL A 116 -6.00 2.13 -17.07
N GLY A 117 -5.89 2.95 -18.10
CA GLY A 117 -7.00 3.73 -18.68
C GLY A 117 -7.41 4.98 -17.90
N ARG A 118 -7.12 5.07 -16.60
CA ARG A 118 -7.37 6.30 -15.80
C ARG A 118 -6.15 7.19 -15.67
N GLY A 119 -4.96 6.60 -15.77
CA GLY A 119 -3.71 7.29 -15.47
C GLY A 119 -3.60 7.61 -13.98
N ILE A 120 -2.84 8.66 -13.65
CA ILE A 120 -2.64 9.14 -12.29
C ILE A 120 -3.94 9.81 -11.80
N PHE A 121 -4.50 9.33 -10.68
CA PHE A 121 -5.72 9.91 -10.07
C PHE A 121 -5.50 10.44 -8.65
N VAL A 122 -4.28 10.37 -8.13
CA VAL A 122 -3.90 10.97 -6.84
C VAL A 122 -3.50 12.43 -6.99
N ARG A 123 -3.37 13.13 -5.85
CA ARG A 123 -2.96 14.53 -5.83
C ARG A 123 -1.49 14.69 -6.26
N PRO A 124 -1.11 15.88 -6.78
CA PRO A 124 0.30 16.20 -7.05
C PRO A 124 1.19 15.96 -5.82
N GLY A 125 2.41 15.48 -6.04
CA GLY A 125 3.37 15.18 -4.98
C GLY A 125 3.29 13.75 -4.43
N ILE A 126 2.14 13.06 -4.56
CA ILE A 126 2.01 11.66 -4.11
C ILE A 126 2.88 10.71 -4.95
N PRO A 127 2.89 10.77 -6.29
CA PRO A 127 3.71 9.86 -7.09
C PRO A 127 5.22 10.03 -6.84
N GLU A 128 5.66 11.27 -6.64
CA GLU A 128 7.03 11.62 -6.26
C GLU A 128 7.34 11.09 -4.86
N PHE A 129 6.45 11.32 -3.89
CA PHE A 129 6.57 10.79 -2.54
C PHE A 129 6.73 9.26 -2.52
N MET A 130 5.87 8.55 -3.26
CA MET A 130 5.94 7.10 -3.35
C MET A 130 7.30 6.64 -3.88
N SER A 131 7.75 7.26 -4.97
CA SER A 131 9.00 6.90 -5.66
C SER A 131 10.27 7.23 -4.87
N GLU A 132 10.27 8.37 -4.18
CA GLU A 132 11.48 8.94 -3.56
C GLU A 132 11.59 8.65 -2.06
N HIS A 133 10.48 8.34 -1.39
CA HIS A 133 10.44 8.14 0.06
C HIS A 133 9.83 6.79 0.44
N ALA A 134 8.59 6.49 0.03
CA ALA A 134 7.89 5.29 0.50
C ALA A 134 8.63 3.99 0.11
N LEU A 135 9.12 3.90 -1.13
CA LEU A 135 9.89 2.73 -1.59
C LEU A 135 11.13 2.45 -0.74
N LYS A 136 11.80 3.48 -0.22
CA LYS A 136 13.07 3.30 0.52
C LYS A 136 12.87 2.63 1.89
N VAL A 137 11.67 2.75 2.45
CA VAL A 137 11.36 2.24 3.79
C VAL A 137 10.45 1.01 3.78
N ALA A 138 9.76 0.75 2.65
CA ALA A 138 8.90 -0.40 2.46
C ALA A 138 9.70 -1.69 2.31
N ASP A 139 9.29 -2.73 3.03
CA ASP A 139 9.82 -4.09 2.85
C ASP A 139 9.04 -4.83 1.77
N ILE A 140 7.73 -4.58 1.72
CA ILE A 140 6.76 -5.14 0.77
C ILE A 140 6.08 -3.98 0.03
N ILE A 141 5.88 -4.13 -1.28
CA ILE A 141 4.95 -3.25 -2.02
C ILE A 141 3.96 -4.05 -2.86
N THR A 142 2.78 -3.47 -3.11
CA THR A 142 1.70 -4.13 -3.85
C THR A 142 1.21 -3.34 -5.08
N PRO A 143 2.10 -2.85 -5.97
CA PRO A 143 1.68 -2.05 -7.11
C PRO A 143 0.75 -2.83 -8.04
N ASN A 144 -0.21 -2.17 -8.68
CA ASN A 144 -0.81 -2.71 -9.89
C ASN A 144 0.16 -2.59 -11.10
N HIS A 145 -0.23 -3.11 -12.26
CA HIS A 145 0.60 -3.07 -13.46
C HIS A 145 1.02 -1.63 -13.85
N PHE A 146 0.08 -0.68 -13.86
CA PHE A 146 0.34 0.71 -14.19
C PHE A 146 1.33 1.35 -13.20
N GLU A 147 1.14 1.10 -11.92
CA GLU A 147 2.00 1.61 -10.84
C GLU A 147 3.40 1.04 -10.94
N LEU A 148 3.54 -0.24 -11.29
CA LEU A 148 4.85 -0.84 -11.54
C LEU A 148 5.57 -0.14 -12.70
N GLU A 149 4.91 0.03 -13.85
CA GLU A 149 5.48 0.72 -15.01
C GLU A 149 5.87 2.17 -14.66
N TYR A 150 5.02 2.86 -13.90
CA TYR A 150 5.27 4.22 -13.42
C TYR A 150 6.51 4.27 -12.52
N LEU A 151 6.57 3.41 -11.50
CA LEU A 151 7.66 3.38 -10.52
C LEU A 151 8.99 2.95 -11.16
N CYS A 152 8.98 2.05 -12.15
CA CYS A 152 10.20 1.59 -12.82
C CYS A 152 10.59 2.42 -14.06
N LYS A 153 9.70 3.32 -14.52
CA LYS A 153 9.85 4.14 -15.74
C LYS A 153 10.15 3.28 -16.98
N GLN A 154 9.48 2.15 -17.10
CA GLN A 154 9.64 1.18 -18.18
C GLN A 154 8.31 0.48 -18.44
N SER A 155 8.02 0.15 -19.71
CA SER A 155 6.91 -0.75 -20.00
C SER A 155 7.19 -2.20 -19.57
N ALA A 156 6.13 -2.92 -19.22
CA ALA A 156 6.10 -4.29 -18.75
C ALA A 156 5.11 -5.16 -19.56
N ALA A 157 5.06 -4.94 -20.88
CA ALA A 157 4.14 -5.62 -21.80
C ALA A 157 4.30 -7.15 -21.89
N THR A 158 5.46 -7.69 -21.51
CA THR A 158 5.76 -9.13 -21.54
C THR A 158 6.23 -9.63 -20.18
N ILE A 159 6.19 -10.95 -19.93
CA ILE A 159 6.68 -11.50 -18.66
C ILE A 159 8.16 -11.15 -18.39
N ASP A 160 9.00 -11.09 -19.42
CA ASP A 160 10.42 -10.75 -19.26
C ASP A 160 10.63 -9.27 -18.93
N THR A 161 9.91 -8.38 -19.61
CA THR A 161 9.96 -6.93 -19.31
C THR A 161 9.36 -6.61 -17.95
N LEU A 162 8.32 -7.34 -17.54
CA LEU A 162 7.73 -7.30 -16.20
C LEU A 162 8.70 -7.73 -15.11
N LYS A 163 9.43 -8.85 -15.30
CA LYS A 163 10.49 -9.27 -14.36
C LYS A 163 11.60 -8.23 -14.26
N SER A 164 11.98 -7.60 -15.37
CA SER A 164 12.96 -6.50 -15.39
C SER A 164 12.44 -5.27 -14.61
N ALA A 165 11.18 -4.90 -14.82
CA ALA A 165 10.52 -3.80 -14.11
C ALA A 165 10.49 -4.04 -12.60
N VAL A 166 10.11 -5.24 -12.16
CA VAL A 166 10.13 -5.65 -10.75
C VAL A 166 11.54 -5.52 -10.14
N LYS A 167 12.57 -6.03 -10.83
CA LYS A 167 13.96 -5.92 -10.35
C LYS A 167 14.40 -4.47 -10.16
N LYS A 168 14.09 -3.58 -11.11
CA LYS A 168 14.38 -2.14 -11.01
C LYS A 168 13.70 -1.48 -9.80
N VAL A 169 12.50 -1.93 -9.42
CA VAL A 169 11.84 -1.41 -8.21
C VAL A 169 12.46 -2.00 -6.96
N GLN A 170 12.87 -3.28 -6.95
CA GLN A 170 13.56 -3.88 -5.81
C GLN A 170 14.92 -3.20 -5.51
N GLU A 171 15.61 -2.70 -6.54
CA GLU A 171 16.84 -1.91 -6.38
C GLU A 171 16.63 -0.59 -5.61
N LYS A 172 15.39 -0.10 -5.52
CA LYS A 172 15.05 1.13 -4.78
C LYS A 172 14.78 0.92 -3.29
N GLY A 173 14.60 -0.33 -2.85
CA GLY A 173 14.28 -0.63 -1.45
C GLY A 173 13.61 -1.98 -1.23
N PRO A 174 12.34 -2.16 -1.68
CA PRO A 174 11.51 -3.29 -1.25
C PRO A 174 12.09 -4.62 -1.72
N LYS A 175 12.05 -5.62 -0.85
CA LYS A 175 12.53 -6.97 -1.19
C LYS A 175 11.41 -7.84 -1.73
N ILE A 176 10.19 -7.59 -1.29
CA ILE A 176 9.00 -8.34 -1.68
C ILE A 176 8.12 -7.43 -2.53
N ILE A 177 7.72 -7.89 -3.72
CA ILE A 177 6.81 -7.16 -4.60
C ILE A 177 5.67 -8.09 -5.01
N LEU A 178 4.44 -7.67 -4.78
CA LEU A 178 3.23 -8.30 -5.32
C LEU A 178 2.63 -7.39 -6.40
N VAL A 179 2.89 -7.71 -7.66
CA VAL A 179 2.30 -6.97 -8.78
C VAL A 179 0.88 -7.50 -8.98
N THR A 180 -0.10 -6.65 -8.73
CA THR A 180 -1.52 -6.95 -8.90
C THR A 180 -2.00 -6.60 -10.30
N SER A 181 -3.10 -7.21 -10.73
CA SER A 181 -3.77 -6.92 -11.99
C SER A 181 -2.83 -6.89 -13.21
N VAL A 182 -1.92 -7.86 -13.31
CA VAL A 182 -0.96 -7.96 -14.40
C VAL A 182 -1.68 -8.36 -15.69
N GLN A 183 -1.51 -7.55 -16.73
CA GLN A 183 -1.89 -7.88 -18.10
C GLN A 183 -0.67 -7.74 -19.00
N THR A 184 -0.14 -8.86 -19.44
CA THR A 184 0.92 -8.93 -20.46
C THR A 184 0.37 -9.52 -21.76
N GLU A 185 1.15 -9.49 -22.84
CA GLU A 185 0.83 -10.16 -24.11
C GLU A 185 0.56 -11.66 -23.93
N GLU A 186 1.17 -12.29 -22.93
CA GLU A 186 0.98 -13.69 -22.56
C GLU A 186 -0.21 -13.93 -21.60
N THR A 187 -0.93 -12.88 -21.23
CA THR A 187 -2.16 -12.95 -20.43
C THR A 187 -3.36 -13.11 -21.37
N PRO A 188 -4.08 -14.25 -21.35
CA PRO A 188 -5.27 -14.41 -22.16
C PRO A 188 -6.37 -13.42 -21.75
N ALA A 189 -7.23 -13.04 -22.68
CA ALA A 189 -8.18 -11.94 -22.51
C ALA A 189 -9.12 -12.06 -21.29
N ASP A 190 -9.49 -13.28 -20.91
CA ASP A 190 -10.42 -13.55 -19.82
C ASP A 190 -9.73 -13.89 -18.48
N PHE A 191 -8.42 -13.65 -18.38
CA PHE A 191 -7.61 -13.97 -17.20
C PHE A 191 -6.94 -12.74 -16.63
N LEU A 192 -6.62 -12.83 -15.34
CA LEU A 192 -5.79 -11.86 -14.64
C LEU A 192 -4.60 -12.56 -14.00
N ASP A 193 -3.40 -11.98 -14.18
CA ASP A 193 -2.20 -12.47 -13.52
C ASP A 193 -1.89 -11.65 -12.27
N LEU A 194 -1.31 -12.31 -11.27
CA LEU A 194 -0.64 -11.71 -10.12
C LEU A 194 0.77 -12.28 -10.06
N ILE A 195 1.76 -11.41 -9.92
CA ILE A 195 3.16 -11.79 -9.82
C ILE A 195 3.68 -11.47 -8.42
N ALA A 196 4.18 -12.49 -7.73
CA ALA A 196 4.94 -12.30 -6.50
C ALA A 196 6.44 -12.44 -6.81
N SER A 197 7.27 -11.57 -6.23
CA SER A 197 8.73 -11.63 -6.34
C SER A 197 9.40 -11.46 -4.99
N PHE A 198 10.36 -12.34 -4.69
CA PHE A 198 11.21 -12.29 -3.51
C PHE A 198 12.53 -13.01 -3.79
N GLU A 199 13.66 -12.40 -3.41
CA GLU A 199 15.02 -12.97 -3.58
C GLU A 199 15.31 -13.50 -5.00
N GLY A 200 14.87 -12.76 -6.02
CA GLY A 200 15.07 -13.11 -7.43
C GLY A 200 14.18 -14.24 -7.95
N THR A 201 13.34 -14.81 -7.09
CA THR A 201 12.33 -15.81 -7.47
C THR A 201 11.03 -15.11 -7.84
N PHE A 202 10.32 -15.66 -8.83
CA PHE A 202 9.06 -15.14 -9.33
C PHE A 202 8.01 -16.24 -9.32
N TRP A 203 6.83 -15.94 -8.76
CA TRP A 203 5.66 -16.80 -8.80
C TRP A 203 4.55 -16.08 -9.56
N ARG A 204 3.80 -16.84 -10.35
CA ARG A 204 2.62 -16.36 -11.05
C ARG A 204 1.39 -17.12 -10.57
N VAL A 205 0.38 -16.37 -10.17
CA VAL A 205 -0.98 -16.87 -9.99
C VAL A 205 -1.81 -16.30 -11.12
N ARG A 206 -2.62 -17.14 -11.74
CA ARG A 206 -3.57 -16.76 -12.80
C ARG A 206 -4.96 -17.15 -12.36
N THR A 207 -5.89 -16.20 -12.42
CA THR A 207 -7.32 -16.40 -12.13
C THR A 207 -8.14 -16.19 -13.36
#